data_AF-A0AAE0JTY6-F1
#
_entry.id   AF-A0AAE0JTY6-F1
#
_cell.length_a   1.000
_cell.length_b   1.000
_cell.length_c   1.000
_cell.angle_alpha   90.00
_cell.angle_beta   90.00
_cell.angle_gamma   90.00
#
_symmetry.space_group_name_H-M   'P 1'
#
loop_
_entity.id
_entity.type
_entity.pdbx_description
1 polymer ?
#
loop_
_entity_poly.entity_id
_entity_poly.type
_entity_poly.pdbx_seq_one_letter_code
_entity_poly.pdbx_strand_id
1 'polypeptide(L)'
;MVGGKEGKFLHINPNQPVTEPKTKPLVSLTQTIPVSRMSTAPGRYSTTVGSLRLYVYIRITQRPAVVEVEFPKAEVVLAERYRESISGTKRLLPANHKLHVVAFELPRSVIELETNKSLRAFLLHFDTTSDAAKFEDAICFTVKDHPRQVFIKQYWDPAEVVVLEERLPKLVPAVVEWPRPPERAGTPPGEARGSPPIEYYAKENRVRR
;
A
#
# COMPACT_ATOMS: atom_id res chain seq x y z
N MET A 1 57.08 41.64 -10.85
CA MET A 1 55.90 42.50 -10.62
C MET A 1 54.74 41.58 -10.28
N VAL A 2 54.33 41.58 -9.01
CA VAL A 2 53.30 40.70 -8.44
C VAL A 2 52.06 41.54 -8.20
N GLY A 3 50.91 41.12 -8.73
CA GLY A 3 49.58 41.57 -8.33
C GLY A 3 48.65 40.36 -8.49
N GLY A 4 48.01 39.80 -7.47
CA GLY A 4 47.50 40.40 -6.24
C GLY A 4 46.03 40.76 -6.44
N LYS A 5 45.14 39.75 -6.52
CA LYS A 5 43.70 39.96 -6.40
C LYS A 5 43.20 39.22 -5.17
N GLU A 6 42.87 40.03 -4.17
CA GLU A 6 42.44 39.66 -2.84
C GLU A 6 40.99 39.16 -2.84
N GLY A 7 40.75 38.19 -1.97
CA GLY A 7 39.42 37.67 -1.65
C GLY A 7 38.58 38.69 -0.89
N LYS A 8 37.30 38.78 -1.24
CA LYS A 8 36.30 39.52 -0.47
C LYS A 8 35.90 38.68 0.75
N PHE A 9 36.48 39.00 1.91
CA PHE A 9 35.95 38.59 3.20
C PHE A 9 34.81 39.53 3.61
N LEU A 10 33.61 38.96 3.78
CA LEU A 10 32.48 39.65 4.43
C LEU A 10 32.83 39.86 5.90
N HIS A 11 33.08 41.11 6.28
CA HIS A 11 33.19 41.51 7.68
C HIS A 11 31.79 41.51 8.30
N ILE A 12 31.56 40.56 9.22
CA ILE A 12 30.40 40.56 10.10
C ILE A 12 30.75 41.45 11.29
N ASN A 13 30.00 42.53 11.48
CA ASN A 13 30.18 43.48 12.57
C ASN A 13 29.45 42.93 13.83
N PRO A 14 30.16 42.65 14.95
CA PRO A 14 29.56 41.97 16.11
C PRO A 14 28.77 42.88 17.08
N ASN A 15 28.54 44.16 16.76
CA ASN A 15 27.91 45.12 17.68
C ASN A 15 26.54 45.69 17.23
N GLN A 16 25.73 44.93 16.48
CA GLN A 16 24.33 45.32 16.27
C GLN A 16 23.39 44.67 17.30
N PRO A 17 22.63 45.47 18.08
CA PRO A 17 21.62 44.93 18.99
C PRO A 17 20.44 44.32 18.21
N VAL A 18 20.09 43.09 18.59
CA VAL A 18 18.95 42.32 18.07
C VAL A 18 17.65 42.99 18.51
N THR A 19 16.91 43.58 17.56
CA THR A 19 15.53 44.01 17.80
C THR A 19 14.58 42.81 17.73
N GLU A 20 14.05 42.43 18.88
CA GLU A 20 12.93 41.50 19.04
C GLU A 20 11.68 41.99 18.28
N PRO A 21 10.99 41.13 17.51
CA PRO A 21 9.62 41.43 17.09
C PRO A 21 8.64 41.15 18.23
N LYS A 22 8.03 42.24 18.73
CA LYS A 22 6.94 42.29 19.71
C LYS A 22 5.80 41.30 19.39
N THR A 23 5.51 40.47 20.39
CA THR A 23 4.29 39.69 20.59
C THR A 23 3.04 40.58 20.56
N LYS A 24 2.01 40.16 19.81
CA LYS A 24 0.62 40.61 19.97
C LYS A 24 -0.21 39.44 20.55
N PRO A 25 -1.11 39.68 21.52
CA PRO A 25 -1.86 38.60 22.15
C PRO A 25 -3.16 38.25 21.38
N LEU A 26 -3.41 36.94 21.35
CA LEU A 26 -4.67 36.22 21.54
C LEU A 26 -5.95 36.71 20.84
N VAL A 27 -6.38 35.97 19.81
CA VAL A 27 -7.80 35.73 19.54
C VAL A 27 -8.01 34.22 19.51
N SER A 28 -8.70 33.71 20.53
CA SER A 28 -9.16 32.33 20.66
C SER A 28 -10.33 32.11 19.70
N LEU A 29 -10.11 31.34 18.63
CA LEU A 29 -11.19 30.80 17.80
C LEU A 29 -11.41 29.36 18.22
N THR A 30 -12.34 29.17 19.16
CA THR A 30 -12.89 27.87 19.53
C THR A 30 -13.77 27.41 18.36
N GLN A 31 -13.18 26.71 17.40
CA GLN A 31 -13.95 26.10 16.32
C GLN A 31 -14.45 24.73 16.80
N THR A 32 -15.70 24.73 17.27
CA THR A 32 -16.47 23.53 17.61
C THR A 32 -16.58 22.64 16.37
N ILE A 33 -15.86 21.52 16.35
CA ILE A 33 -16.04 20.46 15.36
C ILE A 33 -17.39 19.79 15.67
N PRO A 34 -18.38 19.80 14.76
CA PRO A 34 -19.58 19.00 14.96
C PRO A 34 -19.21 17.52 14.83
N VAL A 35 -19.33 16.78 15.94
CA VAL A 35 -19.36 15.32 15.94
C VAL A 35 -20.60 14.88 15.15
N SER A 36 -20.42 14.63 13.85
CA SER A 36 -21.46 14.01 13.03
C SER A 36 -21.60 12.55 13.41
N ARG A 37 -22.84 12.23 13.79
CA ARG A 37 -23.32 10.93 14.24
C ARG A 37 -23.05 9.83 13.22
N MET A 38 -22.75 8.64 13.75
CA MET A 38 -22.75 7.38 13.01
C MET A 38 -24.03 7.21 12.18
N SER A 39 -23.86 6.87 10.90
CA SER A 39 -24.89 6.21 10.11
C SER A 39 -24.32 4.89 9.64
N THR A 40 -24.80 3.80 10.24
CA THR A 40 -24.48 2.42 9.90
C THR A 40 -25.23 2.03 8.63
N ALA A 41 -24.51 1.97 7.51
CA ALA A 41 -24.93 1.28 6.30
C ALA A 41 -23.82 0.28 5.91
N PRO A 42 -24.12 -1.00 5.66
CA PRO A 42 -23.12 -1.97 5.24
C PRO A 42 -22.86 -1.80 3.74
N GLY A 43 -21.60 -1.59 3.35
CA GLY A 43 -21.17 -1.64 1.95
C GLY A 43 -20.60 -0.36 1.35
N ARG A 44 -19.73 0.37 2.06
CA ARG A 44 -18.89 1.42 1.44
C ARG A 44 -17.42 1.10 1.64
N TYR A 45 -16.72 0.86 0.54
CA TYR A 45 -15.27 0.77 0.48
C TYR A 45 -14.67 2.18 0.59
N SER A 46 -13.71 2.33 1.51
CA SER A 46 -12.81 3.47 1.79
C SER A 46 -13.43 4.81 2.25
N THR A 47 -13.04 5.26 3.45
CA THR A 47 -12.82 6.68 3.78
C THR A 47 -12.10 6.80 5.12
N THR A 48 -10.79 6.56 5.15
CA THR A 48 -9.93 7.33 6.06
C THR A 48 -8.77 7.84 5.23
N VAL A 49 -8.92 9.01 4.61
CA VAL A 49 -7.81 9.66 3.89
C VAL A 49 -6.86 10.22 4.94
N GLY A 50 -6.14 9.32 5.59
CA GLY A 50 -4.98 9.61 6.40
C GLY A 50 -3.73 9.58 5.54
N SER A 51 -2.66 10.20 6.03
CA SER A 51 -1.33 10.00 5.44
C SER A 51 -0.98 8.50 5.41
N LEU A 52 -0.38 8.05 4.31
CA LEU A 52 0.08 6.67 4.15
C LEU A 52 1.60 6.61 4.32
N ARG A 53 2.06 5.63 5.11
CA ARG A 53 3.49 5.32 5.25
C ARG A 53 3.74 3.88 4.83
N LEU A 54 4.59 3.71 3.83
CA LEU A 54 5.11 2.42 3.38
C LEU A 54 6.46 2.17 4.04
N TYR A 55 6.64 0.97 4.60
CA TYR A 55 7.95 0.55 5.10
C TYR A 55 8.65 -0.26 4.02
N VAL A 56 9.85 0.15 3.65
CA VAL A 56 10.63 -0.49 2.58
C VAL A 56 11.84 -1.17 3.19
N TYR A 57 11.96 -2.47 2.97
CA TYR A 57 13.08 -3.29 3.41
C TYR A 57 13.80 -3.85 2.19
N ILE A 58 15.12 -3.66 2.11
CA ILE A 58 15.93 -4.20 1.02
C ILE A 58 16.86 -5.28 1.59
N ARG A 59 16.58 -6.53 1.21
CA ARG A 59 17.34 -7.71 1.64
C ARG A 59 18.42 -8.02 0.61
N ILE A 60 19.65 -7.62 0.91
CA ILE A 60 20.83 -7.82 0.06
C ILE A 60 21.48 -9.21 0.30
N THR A 61 21.05 -9.91 1.36
CA THR A 61 21.59 -11.23 1.75
C THR A 61 21.22 -12.36 0.79
N GLN A 62 20.28 -12.13 -0.14
CA GLN A 62 19.89 -13.07 -1.18
C GLN A 62 20.19 -12.44 -2.54
N ARG A 63 20.63 -13.26 -3.52
CA ARG A 63 20.80 -12.82 -4.91
C ARG A 63 19.76 -13.53 -5.79
N PRO A 64 18.91 -12.79 -6.51
CA PRO A 64 18.86 -11.31 -6.58
C PRO A 64 18.36 -10.67 -5.27
N ALA A 65 18.79 -9.42 -5.03
CA ALA A 65 18.37 -8.66 -3.85
C ALA A 65 16.84 -8.45 -3.89
N VAL A 66 16.20 -8.48 -2.73
CA VAL A 66 14.74 -8.42 -2.61
C VAL A 66 14.31 -7.13 -1.96
N VAL A 67 13.30 -6.47 -2.54
CA VAL A 67 12.57 -5.37 -1.89
C VAL A 67 11.29 -5.93 -1.32
N GLU A 68 11.04 -5.67 -0.04
CA GLU A 68 9.75 -5.87 0.61
C GLU A 68 9.14 -4.50 0.91
N VAL A 69 7.96 -4.24 0.36
CA VAL A 69 7.17 -3.04 0.62
C VAL A 69 5.99 -3.44 1.51
N GLU A 70 6.02 -2.97 2.75
CA GLU A 70 4.99 -3.20 3.75
C GLU A 70 4.02 -2.03 3.78
N PHE A 71 2.77 -2.32 3.43
CA PHE A 71 1.63 -1.43 3.58
C PHE A 71 1.08 -1.53 5.00
N PRO A 72 0.40 -0.48 5.52
CA PRO A 72 -0.32 -0.58 6.78
C PRO A 72 -1.31 -1.75 6.74
N LYS A 73 -1.48 -2.46 7.85
CA LYS A 73 -2.39 -3.62 7.93
C LYS A 73 -3.85 -3.31 7.62
N ALA A 74 -4.27 -2.04 7.77
CA ALA A 74 -5.60 -1.60 7.36
C ALA A 74 -5.75 -1.51 5.83
N GLU A 75 -4.63 -1.43 5.09
CA GLU A 75 -4.55 -1.18 3.65
C GLU A 75 -4.15 -2.43 2.86
N VAL A 76 -4.63 -3.62 3.28
CA VAL A 76 -4.35 -4.88 2.57
C VAL A 76 -4.85 -4.84 1.13
N VAL A 77 -6.03 -4.27 0.89
CA VAL A 77 -6.60 -4.11 -0.45
C VAL A 77 -5.68 -3.26 -1.34
N LEU A 78 -5.08 -2.20 -0.78
CA LEU A 78 -4.13 -1.37 -1.52
C LEU A 78 -2.86 -2.13 -1.87
N ALA A 79 -2.35 -2.95 -0.95
CA ALA A 79 -1.20 -3.82 -1.19
C ALA A 79 -1.47 -4.84 -2.31
N GLU A 80 -2.66 -5.46 -2.31
CA GLU A 80 -3.08 -6.39 -3.36
C GLU A 80 -3.21 -5.70 -4.73
N ARG A 81 -3.81 -4.51 -4.77
CA ARG A 81 -3.91 -3.69 -5.98
C ARG A 81 -2.53 -3.30 -6.51
N TYR A 82 -1.62 -2.92 -5.61
CA TYR A 82 -0.24 -2.61 -6.00
C TYR A 82 0.48 -3.86 -6.54
N ARG A 83 0.36 -5.01 -5.87
CA ARG A 83 0.92 -6.28 -6.35
C ARG A 83 0.46 -6.59 -7.77
N GLU A 84 -0.84 -6.45 -8.03
CA GLU A 84 -1.41 -6.69 -9.36
C GLU A 84 -0.84 -5.71 -10.40
N SER A 85 -0.70 -4.42 -10.04
CA SER A 85 -0.16 -3.40 -10.94
C SER A 85 1.27 -3.67 -11.43
N ILE A 86 2.07 -4.40 -10.65
CA ILE A 86 3.47 -4.70 -10.95
C ILE A 86 3.72 -6.16 -11.35
N SER A 87 2.69 -7.01 -11.40
CA SER A 87 2.84 -8.45 -11.65
C SER A 87 3.42 -8.77 -13.04
N GLY A 88 3.15 -7.92 -14.02
CA GLY A 88 3.68 -8.02 -15.39
C GLY A 88 5.03 -7.33 -15.62
N THR A 89 5.51 -6.51 -14.67
CA THR A 89 6.72 -5.70 -14.84
C THR A 89 7.84 -6.09 -13.89
N LYS A 90 7.51 -6.59 -12.69
CA LYS A 90 8.48 -6.98 -11.66
C LYS A 90 8.37 -8.45 -11.34
N ARG A 91 9.51 -9.06 -11.02
CA ARG A 91 9.55 -10.45 -10.56
C ARG A 91 9.13 -10.53 -9.10
N LEU A 92 7.84 -10.82 -8.90
CA LEU A 92 7.24 -10.96 -7.57
C LEU A 92 7.73 -12.23 -6.87
N LEU A 93 8.00 -12.11 -5.56
CA LEU A 93 8.13 -13.28 -4.71
C LEU A 93 6.74 -13.77 -4.27
N PRO A 94 6.60 -15.07 -3.95
CA PRO A 94 5.37 -15.61 -3.39
C PRO A 94 4.91 -14.77 -2.20
N ALA A 95 3.59 -14.61 -2.07
CA ALA A 95 3.00 -14.06 -0.87
C ALA A 95 3.32 -15.02 0.29
N ASN A 96 4.44 -14.78 0.97
CA ASN A 96 4.60 -15.25 2.34
C ASN A 96 3.38 -14.74 3.13
N HIS A 97 2.96 -15.41 4.21
CA HIS A 97 1.68 -15.22 4.95
C HIS A 97 1.23 -13.78 5.32
N LYS A 98 1.99 -12.74 4.97
CA LYS A 98 1.68 -11.31 5.12
C LYS A 98 1.05 -10.73 3.84
N LEU A 99 -0.28 -10.66 3.79
CA LEU A 99 -1.03 -10.08 2.66
C LEU A 99 -0.77 -8.58 2.42
N HIS A 100 -0.35 -7.85 3.45
CA HIS A 100 0.00 -6.42 3.39
C HIS A 100 1.45 -6.17 2.93
N VAL A 101 2.20 -7.21 2.55
CA VAL A 101 3.59 -7.08 2.09
C VAL A 101 3.69 -7.51 0.63
N VAL A 102 4.25 -6.63 -0.18
CA VAL A 102 4.56 -6.90 -1.59
C VAL A 102 6.07 -7.02 -1.73
N ALA A 103 6.53 -8.20 -2.13
CA ALA A 103 7.94 -8.51 -2.28
C ALA A 103 8.29 -8.75 -3.75
N PHE A 104 9.37 -8.14 -4.23
CA PHE A 104 9.86 -8.32 -5.59
C PHE A 104 11.40 -8.27 -5.66
N GLU A 105 11.96 -8.94 -6.64
CA GLU A 105 13.40 -8.95 -6.90
C GLU A 105 13.85 -7.65 -7.56
N LEU A 106 14.99 -7.11 -7.15
CA LEU A 106 15.69 -6.05 -7.87
C LEU A 106 16.33 -6.62 -9.14
N PRO A 107 16.19 -5.93 -10.28
CA PRO A 107 16.84 -6.37 -11.51
C PRO A 107 18.35 -6.20 -11.40
N ARG A 108 19.09 -7.01 -12.18
CA ARG A 108 20.57 -6.95 -12.23
C ARG A 108 21.11 -5.60 -12.73
N SER A 109 20.27 -4.81 -13.39
CA SER A 109 20.60 -3.46 -13.83
C SER A 109 20.72 -2.47 -12.68
N VAL A 110 20.28 -2.80 -11.46
CA VAL A 110 20.59 -1.98 -10.27
C VAL A 110 22.05 -2.23 -9.86
N ILE A 111 22.87 -1.19 -9.99
CA ILE A 111 24.31 -1.26 -9.74
C ILE A 111 24.70 -0.70 -8.38
N GLU A 112 23.88 0.19 -7.81
CA GLU A 112 24.15 0.84 -6.53
C GLU A 112 22.84 1.17 -5.79
N LEU A 113 22.90 1.12 -4.46
CA LEU A 113 21.83 1.48 -3.55
C LEU A 113 22.32 2.56 -2.60
N GLU A 114 21.59 3.67 -2.54
CA GLU A 114 21.89 4.80 -1.67
C GLU A 114 20.69 5.14 -0.78
N THR A 115 20.94 5.70 0.40
CA THR A 115 19.89 6.30 1.23
C THR A 115 19.96 7.81 1.13
N ASN A 116 18.86 8.45 0.73
CA ASN A 116 18.79 9.90 0.62
C ASN A 116 17.96 10.49 1.75
N LYS A 117 18.60 11.31 2.60
CA LYS A 117 17.94 11.93 3.76
C LYS A 117 16.89 12.96 3.37
N SER A 118 17.14 13.75 2.33
CA SER A 118 16.24 14.81 1.86
C SER A 118 14.95 14.24 1.31
N LEU A 119 15.05 13.15 0.53
CA LEU A 119 13.90 12.43 -0.02
C LEU A 119 13.27 11.45 0.98
N ARG A 120 13.96 11.18 2.10
CA ARG A 120 13.61 10.12 3.07
C ARG A 120 13.34 8.78 2.37
N ALA A 121 14.16 8.45 1.38
CA ALA A 121 13.94 7.36 0.46
C ALA A 121 15.22 6.56 0.18
N PHE A 122 15.04 5.35 -0.32
CA PHE A 122 16.11 4.57 -0.95
C PHE A 122 16.19 4.98 -2.42
N LEU A 123 17.41 5.28 -2.88
CA LEU A 123 17.74 5.53 -4.29
C LEU A 123 18.36 4.27 -4.88
N LEU A 124 17.78 3.83 -5.98
CA LEU A 124 18.26 2.74 -6.82
C LEU A 124 18.96 3.37 -8.03
N HIS A 125 20.24 3.07 -8.20
CA HIS A 125 21.01 3.52 -9.36
C HIS A 125 21.03 2.41 -10.40
N PHE A 126 20.56 2.72 -11.60
CA PHE A 126 20.51 1.79 -12.72
C PHE A 126 21.69 1.98 -13.67
N ASP A 127 22.07 0.89 -14.33
CA ASP A 127 23.08 0.89 -15.38
C ASP A 127 22.68 1.81 -16.56
N THR A 128 21.41 1.75 -16.98
CA THR A 128 20.88 2.56 -18.08
C THR A 128 19.63 3.36 -17.67
N THR A 129 19.39 4.48 -18.36
CA THR A 129 18.16 5.28 -18.21
C THR A 129 16.92 4.51 -18.66
N SER A 130 17.05 3.67 -19.68
CA SER A 130 15.97 2.79 -20.15
C SER A 130 15.52 1.83 -19.06
N ASP A 131 16.45 1.24 -18.31
CA ASP A 131 16.10 0.29 -17.25
C ASP A 131 15.46 0.99 -16.05
N ALA A 132 15.94 2.18 -15.70
CA ALA A 132 15.30 3.03 -14.68
C ALA A 132 13.85 3.37 -15.09
N ALA A 133 13.62 3.78 -16.34
CA ALA A 133 12.29 4.12 -16.84
C ALA A 133 11.33 2.91 -16.83
N LYS A 134 11.83 1.71 -17.16
CA LYS A 134 11.02 0.47 -17.07
C LYS A 134 10.67 0.08 -15.63
N PHE A 135 11.45 0.55 -14.66
CA PHE A 135 11.24 0.26 -13.25
C PHE A 135 10.29 1.26 -12.55
N GLU A 136 9.96 2.37 -13.22
CA GLU A 136 8.99 3.35 -12.75
C GLU A 136 7.60 2.71 -12.63
N ASP A 137 6.90 3.00 -11.54
CA ASP A 137 5.56 2.48 -11.29
C ASP A 137 4.75 3.45 -10.40
N ALA A 138 3.73 2.93 -9.72
CA ALA A 138 2.88 3.73 -8.85
C ALA A 138 3.62 4.31 -7.62
N ILE A 139 4.67 3.63 -7.11
CA ILE A 139 5.45 4.06 -5.93
C ILE A 139 6.94 4.28 -6.19
N CYS A 140 7.45 3.80 -7.32
CA CYS A 140 8.83 3.98 -7.77
C CYS A 140 8.89 5.12 -8.78
N PHE A 141 9.67 6.17 -8.51
CA PHE A 141 9.72 7.38 -9.32
C PHE A 141 11.14 7.70 -9.78
N THR A 142 11.28 8.08 -11.05
CA THR A 142 12.54 8.59 -11.59
C THR A 142 12.87 9.96 -11.00
N VAL A 143 14.16 10.23 -10.79
CA VAL A 143 14.63 11.54 -10.32
C VAL A 143 14.79 12.49 -11.50
N LYS A 144 14.13 13.65 -11.44
CA LYS A 144 13.98 14.61 -12.56
C LYS A 144 15.28 14.97 -13.28
N ASP A 145 16.37 15.15 -12.54
CA ASP A 145 17.68 15.54 -13.08
C ASP A 145 18.69 14.36 -13.11
N HIS A 146 18.26 13.19 -12.65
CA HIS A 146 19.07 11.97 -12.59
C HIS A 146 18.26 10.79 -13.14
N PRO A 147 18.08 10.67 -14.46
CA PRO A 147 17.17 9.69 -15.08
C PRO A 147 17.62 8.23 -14.93
N ARG A 148 18.83 7.99 -14.41
CA ARG A 148 19.32 6.65 -14.03
C ARG A 148 18.93 6.27 -12.60
N GLN A 149 18.35 7.18 -11.85
CA GLN A 149 18.01 7.00 -10.45
C GLN A 149 16.49 6.87 -10.30
N VAL A 150 16.08 5.88 -9.51
CA VAL A 150 14.69 5.70 -9.09
C VAL A 150 14.65 5.67 -7.58
N PHE A 151 13.73 6.40 -6.98
CA PHE A 151 13.47 6.27 -5.54
C PHE A 151 12.13 5.57 -5.28
N ILE A 152 12.07 4.83 -4.18
CA ILE A 152 10.82 4.23 -3.69
C ILE A 152 10.21 5.19 -2.67
N LYS A 153 9.04 5.74 -2.99
CA LYS A 153 8.36 6.73 -2.15
C LYS A 153 7.72 6.08 -0.91
N GLN A 154 8.15 6.52 0.27
CA GLN A 154 7.71 5.95 1.56
C GLN A 154 6.59 6.74 2.23
N TYR A 155 6.52 8.05 2.03
CA TYR A 155 5.56 8.94 2.70
C TYR A 155 4.63 9.55 1.67
N TRP A 156 3.34 9.51 1.98
CA TRP A 156 2.27 9.93 1.10
C TRP A 156 1.27 10.77 1.88
N ASP A 157 1.06 12.00 1.41
CA ASP A 157 0.05 12.88 1.98
C ASP A 157 -1.35 12.44 1.55
N PRO A 158 -2.41 12.81 2.30
CA PRO A 158 -3.80 12.46 1.98
C PRO A 158 -4.18 12.67 0.51
N ALA A 159 -3.79 13.79 -0.10
CA ALA A 159 -4.09 14.08 -1.50
C ALA A 159 -3.36 13.14 -2.48
N GLU A 160 -2.14 12.72 -2.14
CA GLU A 160 -1.34 11.82 -2.96
C GLU A 160 -1.80 10.37 -2.85
N VAL A 161 -2.37 9.99 -1.70
CA VAL A 161 -3.00 8.67 -1.50
C VAL A 161 -4.17 8.50 -2.47
N VAL A 162 -5.00 9.53 -2.65
CA VAL A 162 -6.10 9.49 -3.62
C VAL A 162 -5.55 9.23 -5.03
N VAL A 163 -4.49 9.94 -5.44
CA VAL A 163 -3.85 9.73 -6.75
C VAL A 163 -3.27 8.32 -6.87
N LEU A 164 -2.64 7.79 -5.81
CA LEU A 164 -2.14 6.42 -5.79
C LEU A 164 -3.29 5.41 -5.99
N GLU A 165 -4.39 5.57 -5.25
CA GLU A 165 -5.57 4.72 -5.38
C GLU A 165 -6.18 4.78 -6.77
N GLU A 166 -6.16 5.93 -7.44
CA GLU A 166 -6.67 6.07 -8.81
C GLU A 166 -5.76 5.41 -9.85
N ARG A 167 -4.44 5.45 -9.67
CA ARG A 167 -3.46 4.84 -10.60
C ARG A 167 -3.43 3.31 -10.54
N LEU A 168 -3.86 2.72 -9.43
CA LEU A 168 -3.82 1.27 -9.24
C LEU A 168 -5.05 0.58 -9.86
N PRO A 169 -4.91 -0.64 -10.40
CA PRO A 169 -6.02 -1.38 -10.96
C PRO A 169 -7.10 -1.62 -9.89
N LYS A 170 -8.37 -1.51 -10.26
CA LYS A 170 -9.48 -1.90 -9.39
C LYS A 170 -9.55 -3.43 -9.37
N LEU A 171 -9.53 -4.04 -8.20
CA LEU A 171 -9.77 -5.47 -8.09
C LEU A 171 -11.21 -5.73 -8.54
N VAL A 172 -11.36 -6.52 -9.60
CA VAL A 172 -12.66 -7.08 -9.95
C VAL A 172 -12.99 -8.08 -8.84
N PRO A 173 -14.16 -8.02 -8.20
CA PRO A 173 -14.58 -9.09 -7.32
C PRO A 173 -14.53 -10.36 -8.12
N ALA A 174 -13.70 -11.33 -7.72
CA ALA A 174 -13.78 -12.66 -8.28
C ALA A 174 -15.21 -13.14 -8.02
N VAL A 175 -16.04 -13.15 -9.07
CA VAL A 175 -17.32 -13.82 -9.02
C VAL A 175 -16.95 -15.27 -8.84
N VAL A 176 -17.02 -15.75 -7.60
CA VAL A 176 -17.01 -17.19 -7.33
C VAL A 176 -18.27 -17.71 -7.99
N GLU A 177 -18.15 -18.19 -9.22
CA GLU A 177 -19.12 -19.12 -9.79
C GLU A 177 -19.10 -20.32 -8.85
N TRP A 178 -20.03 -20.32 -7.89
CA TRP A 178 -20.33 -21.53 -7.14
C TRP A 178 -20.60 -22.61 -8.17
N PRO A 179 -19.91 -23.76 -8.14
CA PRO A 179 -20.21 -24.85 -9.04
C PRO A 179 -21.70 -25.13 -8.92
N ARG A 180 -22.44 -24.99 -10.02
CA ARG A 180 -23.86 -25.31 -10.04
C ARG A 180 -24.01 -26.74 -9.50
N PRO A 181 -24.91 -26.98 -8.54
CA PRO A 181 -25.22 -28.35 -8.13
C PRO A 181 -25.49 -29.16 -9.40
N PRO A 182 -24.93 -30.38 -9.55
CA PRO A 182 -25.11 -31.17 -10.75
C PRO A 182 -26.60 -31.29 -11.04
N GLU A 183 -27.00 -30.92 -12.26
CA GLU A 183 -28.37 -31.12 -12.73
C GLU A 183 -28.71 -32.60 -12.54
N ARG A 184 -29.71 -32.81 -11.69
CA ARG A 184 -30.29 -34.08 -11.28
C ARG A 184 -30.33 -35.05 -12.47
N ALA A 185 -29.51 -36.08 -12.43
CA ALA A 185 -29.61 -37.19 -13.36
C ALA A 185 -30.99 -37.85 -13.20
N GLY A 186 -31.81 -37.77 -14.25
CA GLY A 186 -32.89 -38.72 -14.51
C GLY A 186 -34.18 -38.54 -13.70
N THR A 187 -35.28 -38.48 -14.44
CA THR A 187 -36.64 -38.83 -14.02
C THR A 187 -36.64 -40.10 -13.16
N PRO A 188 -37.36 -40.16 -12.03
CA PRO A 188 -37.46 -41.40 -11.26
C PRO A 188 -38.22 -42.46 -12.08
N PRO A 189 -37.80 -43.73 -12.10
CA PRO A 189 -38.59 -44.81 -12.69
C PRO A 189 -39.91 -44.97 -11.91
N GLY A 190 -41.01 -44.94 -12.65
CA GLY A 190 -42.32 -45.29 -12.12
C GLY A 190 -42.42 -46.78 -11.76
N GLU A 191 -43.22 -47.03 -10.73
CA GLU A 191 -43.86 -48.29 -10.37
C GLU A 191 -42.99 -49.46 -9.88
N ALA A 192 -42.91 -49.57 -8.55
CA ALA A 192 -43.00 -50.86 -7.88
C ALA A 192 -44.01 -50.76 -6.72
N ARG A 193 -45.13 -51.48 -6.88
CA ARG A 193 -46.15 -51.73 -5.86
C ARG A 193 -45.53 -52.45 -4.65
N GLY A 194 -45.92 -52.07 -3.43
CA GLY A 194 -45.67 -52.85 -2.22
C GLY A 194 -45.90 -52.06 -0.92
N SER A 195 -47.05 -52.28 -0.29
CA SER A 195 -47.57 -51.72 0.99
C SER A 195 -46.67 -52.00 2.23
N PRO A 196 -47.04 -51.64 3.49
CA PRO A 196 -47.98 -50.66 4.07
C PRO A 196 -47.26 -49.72 5.12
N PRO A 197 -47.93 -48.87 5.93
CA PRO A 197 -47.26 -47.83 6.71
C PRO A 197 -46.68 -48.39 8.02
N ILE A 198 -45.44 -48.02 8.36
CA ILE A 198 -44.90 -48.27 9.70
C ILE A 198 -45.09 -47.02 10.56
N GLU A 199 -45.83 -47.26 11.64
CA GLU A 199 -46.24 -46.35 12.70
C GLU A 199 -45.06 -45.64 13.39
N TYR A 200 -45.24 -44.35 13.63
CA TYR A 200 -44.44 -43.59 14.58
C TYR A 200 -44.74 -44.06 16.00
N TYR A 201 -43.77 -44.69 16.68
CA TYR A 201 -43.78 -44.75 18.14
C TYR A 201 -42.87 -43.67 18.72
N ALA A 202 -43.51 -42.62 19.24
CA ALA A 202 -42.96 -41.84 20.33
C ALA A 202 -42.92 -42.71 21.60
N LYS A 203 -41.80 -42.71 22.32
CA LYS A 203 -41.76 -43.13 23.73
C LYS A 203 -41.19 -41.99 24.56
N GLU A 204 -42.09 -41.15 25.02
CA GLU A 204 -41.97 -40.52 26.34
C GLU A 204 -41.86 -41.61 27.41
N ASN A 205 -41.05 -41.37 28.42
CA ASN A 205 -41.33 -41.81 29.79
C ASN A 205 -40.53 -40.96 30.78
N ARG A 206 -41.18 -39.92 31.31
CA ARG A 206 -41.08 -39.52 32.74
C ARG A 206 -42.02 -40.46 33.52
N VAL A 207 -41.89 -40.85 34.80
CA VAL A 207 -40.96 -40.66 35.94
C VAL A 207 -41.53 -41.50 37.12
N ARG A 208 -40.69 -41.86 38.11
CA ARG A 208 -40.97 -42.28 39.51
C ARG A 208 -41.56 -43.66 39.80
N ARG A 209 -40.81 -44.43 40.62
CA ARG A 209 -41.04 -44.46 42.07
C ARG A 209 -39.72 -44.28 42.81
#